data_AF-A0A3C0Y5L1-F1
#
_entry.id   AF-A0A3C0Y5L1-F1
#
_cell.length_a   1.000
_cell.length_b   1.000
_cell.length_c   1.000
_cell.angle_alpha   90.00
_cell.angle_beta   90.00
_cell.angle_gamma   90.00
#
_symmetry.space_group_name_H-M   'P 1'
#
loop_
_entity.id
_entity.type
_entity.pdbx_description
1 polymer ?
#
loop_
_entity_poly.entity_id
_entity_poly.type
_entity_poly.pdbx_seq_one_letter_code
_entity_poly.pdbx_strand_id
1 'polypeptide(L)' 'MKWPSGSIPKFTDPAAKLWASIPTETKKLLLSNVWSGKCRHEVTITNFTGAVKAGDLLLVGLCSECHGDVARVMEMS' A
#
# COMPACT_ATOMS: atom_id res chain seq x y z
N MET A 1 -3.14 9.42 12.06
CA MET A 1 -1.86 8.77 11.73
C MET A 1 -0.91 9.83 11.20
N LYS A 2 0.10 10.21 11.97
CA LYS A 2 1.16 11.12 11.51
C LYS A 2 2.20 10.25 10.81
N TRP A 3 2.37 10.43 9.50
CA TRP A 3 3.42 9.73 8.75
C TRP A 3 4.77 10.27 9.22
N PRO A 4 5.68 9.43 9.76
CA PRO A 4 7.03 9.90 10.06
C PRO A 4 7.66 10.35 8.74
N SER A 5 8.22 11.55 8.74
CA SER A 5 8.76 12.26 7.59
C SER A 5 9.65 11.37 6.73
N GLY A 6 9.13 11.03 5.54
CA GLY A 6 9.85 10.26 4.52
C GLY A 6 8.92 9.90 3.36
N SER A 7 8.40 10.91 2.67
CA SER A 7 7.51 10.87 1.50
C SER A 7 6.02 10.55 1.76
N ILE A 8 5.16 11.51 1.40
CA ILE A 8 3.71 11.31 1.26
C ILE A 8 3.50 10.31 0.11
N PRO A 9 2.73 9.23 0.28
CA PRO A 9 2.42 8.32 -0.81
C PRO A 9 1.84 9.10 -1.99
N LYS A 10 2.45 8.98 -3.17
CA LYS A 10 1.91 9.58 -4.38
C LYS A 10 0.74 8.73 -4.87
N PHE A 11 -0.46 9.30 -4.78
CA PHE A 11 -1.67 8.71 -5.31
C PHE A 11 -2.15 9.47 -6.54
N THR A 12 -2.71 8.75 -7.51
CA THR A 12 -3.63 9.38 -8.47
C THR A 12 -4.89 9.88 -7.75
N ASP A 13 -5.55 10.91 -8.25
CA ASP A 13 -6.79 11.45 -7.66
C ASP A 13 -7.86 10.38 -7.31
N PRO A 14 -8.23 9.43 -8.19
CA PRO A 14 -9.20 8.40 -7.82
C PRO A 14 -8.67 7.47 -6.73
N ALA A 15 -7.38 7.13 -6.76
CA ALA A 15 -6.75 6.32 -5.72
C ALA A 15 -6.73 7.03 -4.36
N ALA A 16 -6.50 8.35 -4.33
CA ALA A 16 -6.52 9.14 -3.12
C ALA A 16 -7.93 9.13 -2.47
N LYS A 17 -8.99 9.22 -3.28
CA LYS A 17 -10.38 9.15 -2.80
C LYS A 17 -10.71 7.78 -2.19
N LEU A 18 -10.36 6.69 -2.88
CA LEU A 18 -10.56 5.33 -2.39
C LEU A 18 -9.72 5.04 -1.15
N TRP A 19 -8.46 5.47 -1.17
CA TRP A 19 -7.61 5.34 0.01
C TRP A 19 -8.21 6.12 1.19
N ALA A 20 -8.71 7.34 0.98
CA ALA A 20 -9.31 8.14 2.04
C ALA A 20 -10.53 7.47 2.70
N SER A 21 -11.34 6.71 1.97
CA SER A 21 -12.54 6.05 2.51
C SER A 21 -12.21 4.84 3.41
N ILE A 22 -11.01 4.26 3.30
CA ILE A 22 -10.62 3.10 4.11
C ILE A 22 -10.34 3.55 5.57
N PRO A 23 -10.89 2.88 6.59
CA PRO A 23 -10.61 3.20 7.99
C PRO A 23 -9.12 3.10 8.35
N THR A 24 -8.66 3.92 9.30
CA THR A 24 -7.23 4.00 9.66
C THR A 24 -6.68 2.65 10.13
N GLU A 25 -7.43 1.89 10.93
CA GLU A 25 -6.97 0.57 11.39
C GLU A 25 -6.90 -0.43 10.25
N THR A 26 -7.87 -0.40 9.33
CA THR A 26 -7.84 -1.22 8.11
C THR A 26 -6.62 -0.87 7.24
N LYS A 27 -6.29 0.43 7.09
CA LYS A 27 -5.06 0.84 6.39
C LYS A 27 -3.81 0.24 7.02
N LYS A 28 -3.68 0.26 8.35
CA LYS A 28 -2.51 -0.35 9.03
C LYS A 28 -2.38 -1.82 8.69
N LEU A 29 -3.48 -2.58 8.79
CA LEU A 29 -3.50 -4.01 8.46
C LEU A 29 -3.15 -4.27 7.00
N LEU A 30 -3.67 -3.48 6.07
CA LEU A 30 -3.36 -3.61 4.65
C LEU A 30 -1.89 -3.35 4.34
N LEU A 31 -1.29 -2.37 5.03
CA LEU A 31 0.11 -2.03 4.85
C LEU A 31 1.07 -3.01 5.53
N SER A 32 0.68 -3.65 6.64
CA SER A 32 1.53 -4.61 7.38
C SER A 32 1.40 -6.06 6.89
N ASN A 33 0.43 -6.37 6.04
CA ASN A 33 0.16 -7.72 5.54
C ASN A 33 0.35 -7.81 4.02
N VAL A 34 1.54 -7.45 3.53
CA VAL A 34 1.87 -7.54 2.10
C VAL A 34 2.81 -8.73 1.87
N TRP A 35 2.45 -9.63 0.95
CA TRP A 35 3.29 -10.78 0.64
C TRP A 35 4.56 -10.37 -0.10
N SER A 36 5.73 -10.78 0.41
CA SER A 36 7.01 -10.64 -0.29
C SER A 36 7.46 -11.98 -0.85
N GLY A 37 7.58 -12.09 -2.17
CA GLY A 37 8.09 -13.31 -2.80
C GLY A 37 9.55 -13.64 -2.44
N LYS A 38 10.35 -12.61 -2.10
CA LYS A 38 11.76 -12.79 -1.68
C LYS A 38 11.88 -13.26 -0.23
N CYS A 39 11.14 -12.64 0.69
CA CYS A 39 11.15 -13.01 2.11
C CYS A 39 10.32 -14.27 2.41
N ARG A 40 9.34 -14.57 1.55
CA ARG A 40 8.41 -15.71 1.67
C ARG A 40 7.49 -15.65 2.90
N HIS A 41 7.17 -14.44 3.34
CA HIS A 41 6.17 -14.15 4.36
C HIS A 41 5.57 -12.75 4.15
N GLU A 42 4.58 -12.40 4.96
CA GLU A 42 4.00 -11.07 5.04
C GLU A 42 4.98 -10.06 5.64
N VAL A 43 5.02 -8.88 5.03
CA VAL A 43 5.91 -7.78 5.41
C VAL A 43 5.13 -6.47 5.42
N THR A 44 5.75 -5.43 5.97
CA THR A 44 5.25 -4.07 5.83
C THR A 44 5.70 -3.47 4.49
N ILE A 45 4.77 -2.89 3.74
CA ILE A 45 5.08 -2.10 2.55
C ILE A 45 5.54 -0.69 2.93
N THR A 46 6.59 -0.23 2.28
CA THR A 46 7.20 1.09 2.46
C THR A 46 7.32 1.81 1.13
N ASN A 47 7.53 3.13 1.14
CA ASN A 47 7.76 3.96 -0.05
C ASN A 47 6.74 3.72 -1.18
N PHE A 48 5.48 3.51 -0.82
CA PHE A 48 4.47 3.07 -1.79
C PHE A 48 3.81 4.24 -2.52
N THR A 49 3.36 3.96 -3.73
CA THR A 49 2.45 4.77 -4.52
C THR A 49 1.14 4.02 -4.69
N GLY A 50 0.09 4.70 -5.20
CA GLY A 50 -1.11 3.98 -5.58
C GLY A 50 -1.87 4.59 -6.75
N ALA A 51 -2.52 3.71 -7.48
CA ALA A 51 -3.32 4.02 -8.65
C ALA A 51 -4.56 3.11 -8.70
N VAL A 52 -5.58 3.56 -9.41
CA VAL A 52 -6.71 2.68 -9.76
C VAL A 52 -6.37 1.91 -11.03
N LYS A 53 -6.54 0.59 -11.00
CA LYS A 53 -6.35 -0.30 -12.14
C LYS A 53 -7.56 -1.23 -12.22
N ALA A 54 -8.26 -1.21 -13.36
CA ALA A 54 -9.44 -2.02 -13.60
C ALA A 54 -10.54 -1.89 -12.52
N GLY A 55 -10.64 -0.75 -11.83
CA GLY A 55 -11.60 -0.51 -10.74
C GLY A 55 -10.99 -0.67 -9.35
N ASP A 56 -9.90 -1.41 -9.21
CA ASP A 56 -9.29 -1.73 -7.92
C ASP A 56 -8.19 -0.74 -7.52
N LEU A 57 -8.00 -0.60 -6.20
CA LEU A 57 -6.90 0.19 -5.66
C LEU A 57 -5.64 -0.69 -5.58
N LEU A 58 -4.64 -0.35 -6.38
CA LEU A 58 -3.32 -0.99 -6.38
C LEU A 58 -2.32 -0.11 -5.65
N LEU A 59 -1.65 -0.67 -4.64
CA LEU A 59 -0.44 -0.12 -4.03
C LEU A 59 0.79 -0.85 -4.55
N VAL A 60 1.83 -0.10 -4.91
CA VAL A 60 3.14 -0.65 -5.29
C VAL A 60 4.20 0.08 -4.49
N GLY A 61 5.13 -0.67 -3.89
CA GLY A 61 6.17 -0.14 -3.01
C GLY A 61 7.24 -1.18 -2.72
N LEU A 62 7.94 -1.01 -1.60
CA LEU A 62 9.09 -1.82 -1.23
C LEU A 62 8.84 -2.62 0.03
N CYS A 63 9.34 -3.85 0.07
CA CYS A 63 9.42 -4.67 1.27
C CYS A 63 10.30 -3.97 2.33
N SER A 64 9.81 -3.90 3.56
CA SER A 64 10.54 -3.29 4.68
C SER A 64 11.86 -3.98 5.05
N GLU A 65 12.07 -5.23 4.62
CA GLU A 65 13.22 -6.05 5.02
C GLU A 65 14.25 -6.20 3.90
N CYS A 66 13.81 -6.70 2.73
CA CYS A 66 14.71 -6.97 1.61
C CYS A 66 14.74 -5.86 0.55
N HIS A 67 13.92 -4.81 0.72
CA HIS A 67 13.75 -3.71 -0.23
C HIS A 67 13.37 -4.13 -1.65
N GLY A 68 12.90 -5.36 -1.84
CA GLY A 68 12.35 -5.83 -3.11
C GLY A 68 10.95 -5.25 -3.37
N ASP A 69 10.58 -5.22 -4.64
CA ASP A 69 9.25 -4.76 -5.07
C ASP A 69 8.15 -5.65 -4.49
N VAL A 70 7.11 -5.01 -3.96
CA VAL A 70 5.90 -5.65 -3.46
C VAL A 70 4.67 -4.86 -3.89
N ALA A 71 3.52 -5.52 -3.92
CA ALA A 71 2.25 -4.91 -4.26
C ALA A 71 1.11 -5.41 -3.36
N ARG A 72 0.11 -4.54 -3.15
CA ARG A 72 -1.14 -4.88 -2.46
C ARG A 72 -2.31 -4.38 -3.30
N VAL A 73 -3.21 -5.29 -3.65
CA VAL A 73 -4.48 -4.97 -4.32
C VAL A 73 -5.58 -4.93 -3.27
N MET A 74 -6.47 -3.94 -3.37
CA MET A 74 -7.74 -3.86 -2.65
C MET A 74 -8.85 -3.81 -3.70
N GLU A 75 -9.67 -4.86 -3.71
CA GLU A 75 -10.85 -4.93 -4.57
C GLU A 75 -11.88 -3.90 -4.10
N MET A 76 -12.34 -3.07 -5.01
CA MET A 76 -13.30 -2.00 -4.72
C MET A 76 -14.62 -2.34 -5.42
N SER A 77 -15.36 -3.31 -4.87
CA SER A 77 -16.68 -3.75 -5.33
C SER A 77 -17.80 -2.77 -4.97
#